data_AF-H2CFD6-F1
#
_entry.id   AF-H2CFD6-F1
#
_cell.length_a   1.000
_cell.length_b   1.000
_cell.length_c   1.000
_cell.angle_alpha   90.00
_cell.angle_beta   90.00
_cell.angle_gamma   90.00
#
_symmetry.space_group_name_H-M   'P 1'
#
loop_
_entity.id
_entity.type
_entity.pdbx_description
1 polymer ?
#
loop_
_entity_poly.entity_id
_entity_poly.type
_entity_poly.pdbx_seq_one_letter_code
_entity_poly.pdbx_strand_id
1 'polypeptide(L)'
;MAQKKKEGSADTASNPSAANLSSDESSLDHTSPGKISSSSIPLGTLPYEMFENRLRKMLRHNGRWARRQSIEAFRVYDRDVPQFPIIIDRYRDDLVVSILEKTDALHAKEDWQTRSLEIIANVFEIDRSRIFVRIRQRVEGGTQGAGQSATGAIKKSEVVEAGLRFEIHLSGHLDTGLFLDHRITRSLVRAEAAGKRFLNLFAYTGSFSVYAAAGGALTTTTADLSPVNLEWAERNMRLNGFTGREHRFVETDLLRGLDDFEPRSFDLAVLDPPTFSKSRRMVRDFDVARDHPEMIERTLRLLVPGGVLYFSSNLKKFKIQADQIRGAEIKDITAQTVPPDFRMQRPHACYRIVKK
;
A
#
# COMPACT_ATOMS: atom_id res chain seq x y z
N MET A 1 -25.93 -51.26 33.54
CA MET A 1 -25.19 -52.36 32.89
C MET A 1 -23.80 -51.83 32.54
N ALA A 2 -22.85 -51.93 33.48
CA ALA A 2 -21.75 -52.95 33.53
C ALA A 2 -20.59 -52.58 32.57
N GLN A 3 -19.51 -51.94 33.06
CA GLN A 3 -18.23 -52.50 33.59
C GLN A 3 -17.32 -53.08 32.46
N LYS A 4 -15.98 -52.88 32.33
CA LYS A 4 -14.77 -52.68 33.18
C LYS A 4 -13.66 -52.04 32.27
N LYS A 5 -12.68 -51.21 32.66
CA LYS A 5 -11.63 -51.14 33.72
C LYS A 5 -10.30 -51.87 33.41
N LYS A 6 -9.19 -51.10 33.33
CA LYS A 6 -7.79 -51.29 33.89
C LYS A 6 -6.82 -50.34 33.14
N GLU A 7 -5.95 -49.48 33.69
CA GLU A 7 -5.08 -49.34 34.91
C GLU A 7 -3.56 -49.49 34.58
N GLY A 8 -2.74 -48.57 35.13
CA GLY A 8 -1.26 -48.60 35.30
C GLY A 8 -0.54 -47.35 34.72
N SER A 9 -0.18 -46.28 35.46
CA SER A 9 0.81 -46.07 36.56
C SER A 9 2.27 -46.23 36.09
N ALA A 10 3.07 -45.16 35.85
CA ALA A 10 3.81 -44.24 36.73
C ALA A 10 5.16 -44.80 37.26
N ASP A 11 6.28 -44.08 37.01
CA ASP A 11 7.54 -43.94 37.79
C ASP A 11 8.53 -43.07 36.98
N THR A 12 8.93 -41.84 37.35
CA THR A 12 9.87 -41.35 38.40
C THR A 12 11.30 -41.92 38.35
N ALA A 13 12.29 -41.06 38.07
CA ALA A 13 13.59 -40.99 38.78
C ALA A 13 14.50 -39.89 38.17
N SER A 14 15.28 -39.29 39.04
CA SER A 14 16.08 -38.08 38.87
C SER A 14 17.52 -38.30 39.36
N ASN A 15 18.50 -37.72 38.65
CA ASN A 15 19.83 -37.24 39.13
C ASN A 15 20.87 -38.30 39.61
N PRO A 16 22.14 -37.96 39.98
CA PRO A 16 23.15 -37.00 39.46
C PRO A 16 24.63 -37.57 39.43
N SER A 17 25.62 -36.70 39.15
CA SER A 17 27.05 -36.76 39.62
C SER A 17 28.04 -37.67 38.84
N ALA A 18 29.36 -37.46 38.71
CA ALA A 18 30.33 -36.58 39.37
C ALA A 18 31.69 -36.53 38.59
N ALA A 19 32.46 -35.46 38.86
CA ALA A 19 33.90 -35.40 39.16
C ALA A 19 35.02 -35.73 38.13
N ASN A 20 35.79 -34.67 37.84
CA ASN A 20 37.25 -34.47 37.98
C ASN A 20 38.26 -35.57 37.58
N LEU A 21 39.30 -35.16 36.83
CA LEU A 21 40.71 -35.17 37.28
C LEU A 21 41.64 -34.36 36.34
N SER A 22 42.50 -33.56 36.98
CA SER A 22 43.76 -32.96 36.50
C SER A 22 44.74 -34.03 35.98
N SER A 23 45.80 -33.78 35.19
CA SER A 23 46.86 -32.79 35.33
C SER A 23 47.76 -32.74 34.07
N ASP A 24 48.58 -31.69 34.02
CA ASP A 24 49.96 -31.61 33.54
C ASP A 24 50.29 -30.69 32.36
N GLU A 25 51.07 -29.67 32.75
CA GLU A 25 51.84 -28.73 31.95
C GLU A 25 52.93 -29.43 31.13
N SER A 26 53.19 -28.95 29.92
CA SER A 26 54.54 -28.58 29.51
C SER A 26 54.51 -27.69 28.26
N SER A 27 55.51 -26.82 28.20
CA SER A 27 55.60 -25.57 27.46
C SER A 27 56.31 -25.71 26.10
N LEU A 28 56.22 -24.62 25.32
CA LEU A 28 56.97 -24.28 24.08
C LEU A 28 56.37 -24.94 22.82
N ASP A 29 56.08 -24.27 21.71
CA ASP A 29 56.80 -23.18 21.07
C ASP A 29 55.89 -22.39 20.08
N HIS A 30 56.33 -21.19 19.76
CA HIS A 30 55.71 -20.21 18.87
C HIS A 30 55.53 -20.70 17.42
N THR A 31 54.36 -20.45 16.83
CA THR A 31 54.19 -19.87 15.47
C THR A 31 52.71 -19.66 15.16
N SER A 32 52.31 -18.39 15.03
CA SER A 32 50.94 -17.97 14.73
C SER A 32 50.55 -18.26 13.27
N PRO A 33 49.34 -18.77 12.98
CA PRO A 33 48.78 -18.72 11.63
C PRO A 33 48.32 -17.29 11.32
N GLY A 34 48.67 -16.82 10.12
CA GLY A 34 48.54 -15.44 9.66
C GLY A 34 47.20 -14.76 9.94
N LYS A 35 47.29 -13.55 10.51
CA LYS A 35 46.25 -12.53 10.47
C LYS A 35 45.88 -12.25 9.01
N ILE A 36 44.66 -12.62 8.62
CA ILE A 36 43.98 -11.93 7.54
C ILE A 36 43.81 -10.48 8.02
N SER A 37 44.46 -9.56 7.32
CA SER A 37 44.35 -8.13 7.56
C SER A 37 42.88 -7.72 7.46
N SER A 38 42.24 -7.53 8.61
CA SER A 38 40.96 -6.83 8.71
C SER A 38 41.22 -5.37 8.42
N SER A 39 41.21 -5.01 7.13
CA SER A 39 41.06 -3.62 6.73
C SER A 39 39.79 -3.09 7.39
N SER A 40 39.97 -2.20 8.35
CA SER A 40 38.91 -1.53 9.11
C SER A 40 37.95 -0.85 8.16
N ILE A 41 36.80 -1.49 7.87
CA ILE A 41 35.69 -0.81 7.19
C ILE A 41 35.21 0.26 8.17
N PRO A 42 35.23 1.55 7.80
CA PRO A 42 34.70 2.59 8.67
C PRO A 42 33.26 2.24 9.04
N LEU A 43 32.91 2.35 10.33
CA LEU A 43 31.56 2.04 10.85
C LEU A 43 30.44 2.80 10.09
N GLY A 44 30.80 3.90 9.39
CA GLY A 44 29.92 4.68 8.52
C GLY A 44 29.66 4.13 7.12
N THR A 45 30.43 3.16 6.60
CA THR A 45 30.27 2.60 5.24
C THR A 45 29.31 1.41 5.21
N LEU A 46 29.30 0.62 6.28
CA LEU A 46 28.51 -0.60 6.39
C LEU A 46 26.99 -0.37 6.20
N PRO A 47 26.37 0.69 6.75
CA PRO A 47 24.94 0.94 6.54
C PRO A 47 24.60 1.24 5.07
N TYR A 48 25.43 2.02 4.36
CA TYR A 48 25.21 2.36 2.95
C TYR A 48 25.39 1.14 2.05
N GLU A 49 26.39 0.30 2.31
CA GLU A 49 26.60 -0.95 1.57
C GLU A 49 25.42 -1.92 1.75
N MET A 50 24.90 -2.04 2.98
CA MET A 50 23.69 -2.83 3.26
C MET A 50 22.48 -2.28 2.50
N PHE A 51 22.30 -0.96 2.48
CA PHE A 51 21.23 -0.31 1.73
C PHE A 51 21.35 -0.55 0.23
N GLU A 52 22.53 -0.34 -0.36
CA GLU A 52 22.79 -0.58 -1.78
C GLU A 52 22.51 -2.05 -2.16
N ASN A 53 23.06 -3.00 -1.40
CA ASN A 53 22.89 -4.43 -1.63
C ASN A 53 21.41 -4.84 -1.55
N ARG A 54 20.69 -4.30 -0.55
CA ARG A 54 19.26 -4.55 -0.39
C ARG A 54 18.47 -3.96 -1.56
N LEU A 55 18.76 -2.73 -1.95
CA LEU A 55 18.10 -2.05 -3.05
C LEU A 55 18.30 -2.79 -4.38
N ARG A 56 19.53 -3.20 -4.70
CA ARG A 56 19.84 -4.03 -5.87
C ARG A 56 19.05 -5.34 -5.85
N LYS A 57 18.95 -6.00 -4.69
CA LYS A 57 18.17 -7.24 -4.54
C LYS A 57 16.68 -7.02 -4.83
N MET A 58 16.10 -5.93 -4.30
CA MET A 58 14.68 -5.64 -4.49
C MET A 58 14.35 -5.17 -5.91
N LEU A 59 15.19 -4.34 -6.52
CA LEU A 59 15.06 -3.96 -7.93
C LEU A 59 15.09 -5.18 -8.85
N ARG A 60 16.01 -6.13 -8.63
CA ARG A 60 16.04 -7.40 -9.39
C ARG A 60 14.81 -8.27 -9.16
N HIS A 61 14.25 -8.29 -7.95
CA HIS A 61 13.09 -9.11 -7.63
C HIS A 61 11.81 -8.51 -8.21
N ASN A 62 11.47 -7.28 -7.80
CA ASN A 62 10.23 -6.62 -8.18
C ASN A 62 10.26 -6.19 -9.65
N GLY A 63 11.41 -5.78 -10.18
CA GLY A 63 11.55 -5.43 -11.60
C GLY A 63 11.34 -6.61 -12.54
N ARG A 64 11.78 -7.83 -12.17
CA ARG A 64 11.48 -9.05 -12.96
C ARG A 64 9.99 -9.37 -12.93
N TRP A 65 9.35 -9.24 -11.77
CA TRP A 65 7.91 -9.45 -11.64
C TRP A 65 7.10 -8.41 -12.44
N ALA A 66 7.42 -7.12 -12.29
CA ALA A 66 6.73 -6.03 -12.96
C ALA A 66 6.78 -6.17 -14.49
N ARG A 67 7.96 -6.50 -15.06
CA ARG A 67 8.11 -6.75 -16.51
C ARG A 67 7.22 -7.90 -17.00
N ARG A 68 7.12 -9.00 -16.24
CA ARG A 68 6.26 -10.15 -16.62
C ARG A 68 4.77 -9.84 -16.57
N GLN A 69 4.37 -8.76 -15.90
CA GLN A 69 2.98 -8.37 -15.71
C GLN A 69 2.64 -7.08 -16.47
N SER A 70 3.57 -6.56 -17.28
CA SER A 70 3.42 -5.28 -17.98
C SER A 70 3.04 -4.14 -17.03
N ILE A 71 3.76 -4.04 -15.92
CA ILE A 71 3.60 -3.01 -14.89
C ILE A 71 4.78 -2.04 -14.97
N GLU A 72 4.50 -0.77 -15.20
CA GLU A 72 5.50 0.29 -15.25
C GLU A 72 5.58 1.10 -13.95
N ALA A 73 4.59 0.96 -13.06
CA ALA A 73 4.52 1.63 -11.78
C ALA A 73 4.49 0.62 -10.62
N PHE A 74 5.54 0.56 -9.79
CA PHE A 74 5.64 -0.43 -8.70
C PHE A 74 6.59 0.00 -7.58
N ARG A 75 6.38 -0.55 -6.39
CA ARG A 75 7.26 -0.34 -5.24
C ARG A 75 8.53 -1.15 -5.38
N VAL A 76 9.68 -0.51 -5.22
CA VAL A 76 10.98 -1.17 -5.25
C VAL A 76 11.49 -1.44 -3.85
N TYR A 77 11.36 -0.50 -2.92
CA TYR A 77 11.95 -0.59 -1.58
C TYR A 77 11.03 0.06 -0.54
N ASP A 78 10.87 -0.54 0.64
CA ASP A 78 10.01 -0.03 1.71
C ASP A 78 10.66 -0.18 3.09
N ARG A 79 11.56 0.75 3.42
CA ARG A 79 12.22 0.83 4.74
C ARG A 79 12.85 -0.50 5.18
N ASP A 80 13.33 -1.31 4.25
CA ASP A 80 13.88 -2.65 4.54
C ASP A 80 15.12 -2.58 5.45
N VAL A 81 15.86 -1.47 5.40
CA VAL A 81 16.99 -1.17 6.27
C VAL A 81 16.59 -0.07 7.26
N PRO A 82 16.66 -0.29 8.59
CA PRO A 82 16.18 0.66 9.60
C PRO A 82 16.76 2.07 9.50
N GLN A 83 18.06 2.17 9.15
CA GLN A 83 18.81 3.42 8.96
C GLN A 83 18.46 4.14 7.64
N PHE A 84 17.66 3.50 6.79
CA PHE A 84 17.17 4.08 5.54
C PHE A 84 15.65 3.98 5.50
N PRO A 85 14.94 4.87 6.25
CA PRO A 85 13.48 4.94 6.31
C PRO A 85 12.90 5.55 5.02
N ILE A 86 13.34 5.04 3.87
CA ILE A 86 13.02 5.50 2.53
C ILE A 86 11.98 4.54 1.94
N ILE A 87 11.06 5.07 1.16
CA ILE A 87 10.22 4.30 0.23
C ILE A 87 10.59 4.73 -1.18
N ILE A 88 10.82 3.77 -2.07
CA ILE A 88 11.17 4.04 -3.47
C ILE A 88 10.13 3.37 -4.36
N ASP A 89 9.33 4.20 -5.03
CA ASP A 89 8.36 3.79 -6.03
C ASP A 89 8.92 4.16 -7.42
N ARG A 90 8.90 3.21 -8.36
CA ARG A 90 9.35 3.41 -9.74
C ARG A 90 8.15 3.67 -10.63
N TYR A 91 8.27 4.66 -11.51
CA TYR A 91 7.30 5.02 -12.52
C TYR A 91 8.03 5.16 -13.87
N ARG A 92 8.02 4.09 -14.67
CA ARG A 92 8.83 3.95 -15.90
C ARG A 92 10.32 4.18 -15.64
N ASP A 93 10.83 5.33 -16.06
CA ASP A 93 12.23 5.73 -15.95
C ASP A 93 12.48 6.69 -14.78
N ASP A 94 11.42 7.14 -14.12
CA ASP A 94 11.47 8.08 -13.01
C ASP A 94 11.27 7.36 -11.67
N LEU A 95 11.82 7.94 -10.61
CA LEU A 95 11.65 7.45 -9.24
C LEU A 95 10.99 8.52 -8.38
N VAL A 96 10.06 8.07 -7.54
CA VAL A 96 9.57 8.85 -6.40
C VAL A 96 10.17 8.26 -5.13
N VAL A 97 10.99 9.06 -4.46
CA VAL A 97 11.72 8.69 -3.23
C VAL A 97 11.08 9.42 -2.06
N SER A 98 10.31 8.71 -1.25
CA SER A 98 9.72 9.25 -0.02
C SER A 98 10.63 8.99 1.17
N ILE A 99 11.18 10.04 1.75
CA ILE A 99 11.96 9.99 2.99
C ILE A 99 11.00 10.21 4.15
N LEU A 100 10.89 9.23 5.03
CA LEU A 100 10.07 9.31 6.23
C LEU A 100 10.92 9.90 7.35
N GLU A 101 10.45 10.98 7.95
CA GLU A 101 11.16 11.62 9.06
C GLU A 101 11.26 10.62 10.23
N LYS A 102 12.49 10.24 10.57
CA LYS A 102 12.84 9.63 11.84
C LYS A 102 13.84 10.54 12.54
N THR A 103 13.54 10.86 13.79
CA THR A 103 14.24 11.78 14.69
C THR A 103 15.59 11.22 15.18
N ASP A 104 16.35 10.54 14.33
CA ASP A 104 17.67 10.02 14.68
C ASP A 104 18.75 10.96 14.14
N ALA A 105 19.81 11.20 14.93
CA ALA A 105 20.91 12.12 14.61
C ALA A 105 21.64 11.83 13.28
N LEU A 106 21.47 10.64 12.70
CA LEU A 106 22.01 10.26 11.40
C LEU A 106 21.32 11.00 10.23
N HIS A 107 20.03 11.31 10.36
CA HIS A 107 19.23 11.95 9.31
C HIS A 107 19.37 13.48 9.28
N ALA A 108 19.91 14.06 10.35
CA ALA A 108 20.17 15.51 10.45
C ALA A 108 21.46 15.95 9.73
N LYS A 109 22.26 15.00 9.20
CA LYS A 109 23.47 15.30 8.44
C LYS A 109 23.13 15.48 6.96
N GLU A 110 23.49 16.63 6.37
CA GLU A 110 23.29 16.94 4.94
C GLU A 110 23.84 15.84 4.02
N ASP A 111 24.95 15.19 4.40
CA ASP A 111 25.58 14.12 3.63
C ASP A 111 24.70 12.86 3.48
N TRP A 112 23.82 12.55 4.44
CA TRP A 112 23.09 11.28 4.42
C TRP A 112 22.10 11.22 3.26
N GLN A 113 21.34 12.30 3.05
CA GLN A 113 20.38 12.37 1.97
C GLN A 113 21.08 12.35 0.62
N THR A 114 22.10 13.20 0.43
CA THR A 114 22.88 13.27 -0.81
C THR A 114 23.46 11.91 -1.18
N ARG A 115 24.17 11.26 -0.24
CA ARG A 115 24.77 9.95 -0.47
C ARG A 115 23.74 8.84 -0.71
N SER A 116 22.61 8.88 -0.01
CA SER A 116 21.51 7.93 -0.26
C SER A 116 20.96 8.06 -1.68
N LEU A 117 20.82 9.29 -2.18
CA LEU A 117 20.31 9.56 -3.52
C LEU A 117 21.32 9.20 -4.61
N GLU A 118 22.61 9.38 -4.37
CA GLU A 118 23.68 8.91 -5.26
C GLU A 118 23.66 7.38 -5.39
N ILE A 119 23.54 6.67 -4.26
CA ILE A 119 23.39 5.21 -4.27
C ILE A 119 22.15 4.81 -5.07
N ILE A 120 21.01 5.48 -4.86
CA ILE A 120 19.78 5.21 -5.62
C ILE A 120 20.03 5.44 -7.12
N ALA A 121 20.59 6.59 -7.52
CA ALA A 121 20.89 6.88 -8.92
C ALA A 121 21.80 5.81 -9.55
N ASN A 122 22.86 5.40 -8.85
CA ASN A 122 23.81 4.39 -9.30
C ASN A 122 23.20 2.98 -9.39
N VAL A 123 22.33 2.60 -8.46
CA VAL A 123 21.67 1.28 -8.48
C VAL A 123 20.66 1.18 -9.61
N PHE A 124 19.95 2.27 -9.91
CA PHE A 124 18.95 2.32 -10.96
C PHE A 124 19.53 2.70 -12.33
N GLU A 125 20.79 3.13 -12.37
CA GLU A 125 21.48 3.59 -13.58
C GLU A 125 20.74 4.76 -14.26
N ILE A 126 20.31 5.75 -13.45
CA ILE A 126 19.58 6.92 -13.92
C ILE A 126 20.24 8.22 -13.45
N ASP A 127 19.97 9.29 -14.18
CA ASP A 127 20.37 10.63 -13.78
C ASP A 127 19.59 11.12 -12.54
N ARG A 128 20.25 11.91 -11.69
CA ARG A 128 19.67 12.46 -10.46
C ARG A 128 18.42 13.30 -10.71
N SER A 129 18.29 13.93 -11.88
CA SER A 129 17.12 14.73 -12.29
C SER A 129 15.84 13.91 -12.47
N ARG A 130 15.94 12.58 -12.60
CA ARG A 130 14.79 11.65 -12.68
C ARG A 130 14.32 11.14 -11.31
N ILE A 131 14.92 11.64 -10.23
CA ILE A 131 14.58 11.26 -8.86
C ILE A 131 13.84 12.41 -8.17
N PHE A 132 12.55 12.20 -7.93
CA PHE A 132 11.64 13.13 -7.27
C PHE A 132 11.54 12.80 -5.79
N VAL A 133 12.05 13.68 -4.93
CA VAL A 133 12.12 13.45 -3.48
C VAL A 133 10.92 14.05 -2.78
N ARG A 134 10.33 13.29 -1.85
CA ARG A 134 9.24 13.76 -0.96
C ARG A 134 9.66 13.53 0.48
N ILE A 135 9.67 14.58 1.29
CA ILE A 135 9.93 14.46 2.73
C ILE A 135 8.57 14.41 3.43
N ARG A 136 8.33 13.36 4.22
CA ARG A 136 7.10 13.21 5.00
C ARG A 136 7.39 13.55 6.46
N GLN A 137 7.03 14.77 6.86
CA GLN A 137 7.15 15.22 8.24
C GLN A 137 5.95 14.83 9.08
N ARG A 138 6.19 14.52 10.36
CA ARG A 138 5.12 14.19 11.30
C ARG A 138 4.57 15.48 11.89
N VAL A 139 3.35 15.86 11.52
CA VAL A 139 2.68 17.02 12.13
C VAL A 139 2.09 16.56 13.48
N GLU A 140 2.47 17.22 14.57
CA GLU A 140 1.79 17.04 15.86
C GLU A 140 0.32 17.49 15.73
N GLY A 141 -0.63 16.66 16.19
CA GLY A 141 -2.05 17.06 16.24
C GLY A 141 -3.02 16.37 15.26
N GLY A 142 -2.73 15.14 14.80
CA GLY A 142 -3.79 14.24 14.30
C GLY A 142 -4.62 14.80 13.14
N THR A 143 -3.95 15.37 12.13
CA THR A 143 -4.55 15.69 10.84
C THR A 143 -3.85 14.86 9.77
N GLN A 144 -4.65 14.17 8.94
CA GLN A 144 -4.12 13.62 7.71
C GLN A 144 -3.63 14.77 6.84
N GLY A 145 -2.47 14.55 6.24
CA GLY A 145 -1.58 15.62 5.81
C GLY A 145 -0.40 15.72 6.77
N ALA A 146 0.46 14.68 6.80
CA ALA A 146 1.87 14.94 7.02
C ALA A 146 2.22 16.17 6.18
N GLY A 147 2.83 17.19 6.78
CA GLY A 147 3.25 18.42 6.11
C GLY A 147 4.23 18.04 5.01
N GLN A 148 3.67 17.66 3.87
CA GLN A 148 4.37 17.27 2.67
C GLN A 148 4.38 18.55 1.87
N SER A 149 5.50 19.27 1.96
CA SER A 149 5.72 20.39 1.07
C SER A 149 5.93 19.80 -0.33
N ALA A 150 4.89 19.87 -1.16
CA ALA A 150 5.03 19.61 -2.58
C ALA A 150 5.70 20.83 -3.20
N THR A 151 7.03 20.87 -3.18
CA THR A 151 7.80 21.96 -3.80
C THR A 151 8.07 21.66 -5.26
N GLY A 152 8.05 22.70 -6.09
CA GLY A 152 8.41 22.64 -7.51
C GLY A 152 7.22 22.49 -8.46
N ALA A 153 7.49 22.76 -9.75
CA ALA A 153 6.51 22.63 -10.82
C ALA A 153 6.01 21.19 -10.95
N ILE A 154 4.74 21.03 -11.32
CA ILE A 154 4.13 19.71 -11.55
C ILE A 154 4.78 19.06 -12.75
N LYS A 155 5.47 17.92 -12.53
CA LYS A 155 5.94 17.04 -13.60
C LYS A 155 4.91 15.95 -13.83
N LYS A 156 4.17 16.06 -14.94
CA LYS A 156 3.25 15.03 -15.41
C LYS A 156 3.99 13.95 -16.19
N SER A 157 3.53 12.72 -16.06
CA SER A 157 3.97 11.57 -16.85
C SER A 157 2.80 10.59 -16.99
N GLU A 158 3.00 9.52 -17.75
CA GLU A 158 2.03 8.45 -17.94
C GLU A 158 2.70 7.09 -17.69
N VAL A 159 1.95 6.17 -17.10
CA VAL A 159 2.40 4.79 -16.83
C VAL A 159 1.36 3.77 -17.29
N VAL A 160 1.84 2.59 -17.64
CA VAL A 160 1.00 1.43 -17.95
C VAL A 160 0.94 0.47 -16.76
N GLU A 161 -0.27 0.01 -16.44
CA GLU A 161 -0.53 -1.07 -15.49
C GLU A 161 -1.60 -2.01 -16.09
N ALA A 162 -1.27 -3.30 -16.25
CA ALA A 162 -2.20 -4.30 -16.79
C ALA A 162 -2.87 -3.91 -18.13
N GLY A 163 -2.09 -3.24 -19.00
CA GLY A 163 -2.55 -2.76 -20.31
C GLY A 163 -3.37 -1.47 -20.27
N LEU A 164 -3.49 -0.83 -19.11
CA LEU A 164 -4.24 0.43 -18.92
C LEU A 164 -3.27 1.57 -18.63
N ARG A 165 -3.58 2.76 -19.16
CA ARG A 165 -2.76 3.97 -19.03
C ARG A 165 -3.28 4.88 -17.93
N PHE A 166 -2.37 5.46 -17.15
CA PHE A 166 -2.70 6.40 -16.07
C PHE A 166 -1.78 7.62 -16.10
N GLU A 167 -2.38 8.82 -16.06
CA GLU A 167 -1.67 10.08 -15.80
C GLU A 167 -1.19 10.09 -14.34
N ILE A 168 0.09 10.41 -14.15
CA ILE A 168 0.72 10.54 -12.83
C ILE A 168 1.39 11.90 -12.68
N HIS A 169 1.45 12.39 -11.43
CA HIS A 169 2.17 13.60 -11.06
C HIS A 169 3.35 13.25 -10.15
N LEU A 170 4.58 13.37 -10.67
CA LEU A 170 5.81 13.01 -9.96
C LEU A 170 6.19 14.05 -8.89
N SER A 171 5.84 15.31 -9.11
CA SER A 171 6.04 16.46 -8.22
C SER A 171 4.78 17.33 -8.09
N GLY A 172 4.78 18.27 -7.14
CA GLY A 172 3.73 19.28 -6.99
C GLY A 172 2.43 18.78 -6.32
N HIS A 173 2.30 17.49 -6.00
CA HIS A 173 1.18 16.91 -5.27
C HIS A 173 1.64 15.98 -4.14
N LEU A 174 0.76 15.76 -3.14
CA LEU A 174 0.98 14.84 -2.02
C LEU A 174 1.14 13.39 -2.49
N ASP A 175 0.29 12.98 -3.43
CA ASP A 175 0.26 11.64 -4.03
C ASP A 175 0.63 11.71 -5.51
N THR A 176 0.80 10.56 -6.16
CA THR A 176 1.25 10.47 -7.56
C THR A 176 0.09 10.32 -8.54
N GLY A 177 -1.15 10.17 -8.08
CA GLY A 177 -2.31 9.91 -8.94
C GLY A 177 -2.68 8.43 -9.08
N LEU A 178 -1.85 7.49 -8.59
CA LEU A 178 -2.15 6.06 -8.65
C LEU A 178 -1.64 5.33 -7.39
N PHE A 179 -2.56 4.81 -6.59
CA PHE A 179 -2.25 3.99 -5.41
C PHE A 179 -1.86 2.57 -5.83
N LEU A 180 -0.56 2.24 -5.72
CA LEU A 180 0.02 1.02 -6.26
C LEU A 180 -0.39 -0.25 -5.48
N ASP A 181 -0.74 -0.10 -4.21
CA ASP A 181 -1.22 -1.14 -3.31
C ASP A 181 -2.59 -1.70 -3.72
N HIS A 182 -3.45 -0.92 -4.37
CA HIS A 182 -4.76 -1.36 -4.84
C HIS A 182 -4.74 -2.12 -6.18
N ARG A 183 -3.58 -2.43 -6.74
CA ARG A 183 -3.44 -3.09 -8.06
C ARG A 183 -4.23 -4.40 -8.18
N ILE A 184 -4.15 -5.27 -7.17
CA ILE A 184 -4.86 -6.55 -7.19
C ILE A 184 -6.37 -6.32 -7.03
N THR A 185 -6.78 -5.42 -6.13
CA THR A 185 -8.19 -5.05 -5.96
C THR A 185 -8.79 -4.51 -7.26
N ARG A 186 -8.06 -3.63 -7.98
CA ARG A 186 -8.47 -3.13 -9.31
C ARG A 186 -8.67 -4.27 -10.30
N SER A 187 -7.77 -5.26 -10.30
CA SER A 187 -7.89 -6.44 -11.17
C SER A 187 -9.10 -7.31 -10.85
N LEU A 188 -9.44 -7.48 -9.56
CA LEU A 188 -10.66 -8.18 -9.13
C LEU A 188 -11.93 -7.45 -9.58
N VAL A 189 -11.96 -6.12 -9.42
CA VAL A 189 -13.08 -5.28 -9.90
C VAL A 189 -13.25 -5.43 -11.41
N ARG A 190 -12.15 -5.36 -12.19
CA ARG A 190 -12.18 -5.56 -13.65
C ARG A 190 -12.74 -6.94 -14.02
N ALA A 191 -12.35 -8.00 -13.31
CA ALA A 191 -12.83 -9.35 -13.59
C ALA A 191 -14.33 -9.53 -13.31
N GLU A 192 -14.91 -8.76 -12.38
CA GLU A 192 -16.34 -8.82 -12.04
C GLU A 192 -17.20 -7.79 -12.77
N ALA A 193 -16.61 -6.88 -13.56
CA ALA A 193 -17.31 -5.72 -14.10
C ALA A 193 -18.20 -6.00 -15.31
N ALA A 194 -18.00 -7.10 -16.04
CA ALA A 194 -18.68 -7.37 -17.31
C ALA A 194 -20.22 -7.26 -17.19
N GLY A 195 -20.81 -6.37 -17.99
CA GLY A 195 -22.26 -6.11 -18.04
C GLY A 195 -22.84 -5.38 -16.83
N LYS A 196 -22.01 -4.93 -15.87
CA LYS A 196 -22.47 -4.34 -14.60
C LYS A 196 -22.52 -2.81 -14.63
N ARG A 197 -23.48 -2.23 -13.92
CA ARG A 197 -23.50 -0.80 -13.57
C ARG A 197 -22.59 -0.59 -12.37
N PHE A 198 -21.46 0.08 -12.60
CA PHE A 198 -20.39 0.25 -11.63
C PHE A 198 -20.47 1.61 -10.91
N LEU A 199 -20.23 1.62 -9.60
CA LEU A 199 -20.13 2.82 -8.76
C LEU A 199 -18.76 2.89 -8.07
N ASN A 200 -18.04 3.99 -8.25
CA ASN A 200 -16.76 4.25 -7.59
C ASN A 200 -16.89 5.44 -6.64
N LEU A 201 -16.79 5.19 -5.33
CA LEU A 201 -16.96 6.18 -4.27
C LEU A 201 -15.60 6.53 -3.65
N PHE A 202 -15.37 7.82 -3.43
CA PHE A 202 -14.07 8.39 -3.08
C PHE A 202 -13.05 8.07 -4.18
N ALA A 203 -13.48 8.32 -5.41
CA ALA A 203 -12.86 7.78 -6.61
C ALA A 203 -11.45 8.29 -6.87
N TYR A 204 -11.06 9.43 -6.29
CA TYR A 204 -9.81 10.11 -6.57
C TYR A 204 -9.64 10.29 -8.10
N THR A 205 -8.56 9.77 -8.67
CA THR A 205 -8.25 9.84 -10.11
C THR A 205 -8.92 8.75 -10.95
N GLY A 206 -9.96 8.09 -10.42
CA GLY A 206 -10.82 7.17 -11.17
C GLY A 206 -10.21 5.83 -11.55
N SER A 207 -9.11 5.41 -10.90
CA SER A 207 -8.40 4.19 -11.31
C SER A 207 -9.26 2.91 -11.32
N PHE A 208 -10.17 2.76 -10.35
CA PHE A 208 -11.15 1.67 -10.36
C PHE A 208 -12.18 1.78 -11.48
N SER A 209 -12.61 3.01 -11.84
CA SER A 209 -13.53 3.24 -12.96
C SER A 209 -12.91 2.82 -14.29
N VAL A 210 -11.62 3.13 -14.51
CA VAL A 210 -10.86 2.69 -15.70
C VAL A 210 -10.82 1.16 -15.77
N TYR A 211 -10.52 0.49 -14.65
CA TYR A 211 -10.48 -0.97 -14.59
C TYR A 211 -11.86 -1.59 -14.82
N ALA A 212 -12.92 -1.03 -14.25
CA ALA A 212 -14.29 -1.52 -14.45
C ALA A 212 -14.72 -1.37 -15.92
N ALA A 213 -14.49 -0.21 -16.54
CA ALA A 213 -14.77 0.01 -17.96
C ALA A 213 -13.98 -0.97 -18.86
N ALA A 214 -12.69 -1.16 -18.58
CA ALA A 214 -11.85 -2.15 -19.26
C ALA A 214 -12.25 -3.62 -19.02
N GLY A 215 -13.08 -3.87 -18.01
CA GLY A 215 -13.69 -5.17 -17.72
C GLY A 215 -15.05 -5.36 -18.38
N GLY A 216 -15.53 -4.37 -19.15
CA GLY A 216 -16.82 -4.41 -19.83
C GLY A 216 -18.00 -3.97 -18.95
N ALA A 217 -17.78 -3.10 -17.96
CA ALA A 217 -18.90 -2.44 -17.25
C ALA A 217 -19.87 -1.78 -18.23
N LEU A 218 -21.17 -1.96 -17.99
CA LEU A 218 -22.24 -1.35 -18.78
C LEU A 218 -22.26 0.18 -18.61
N THR A 219 -22.06 0.63 -17.38
CA THR A 219 -21.89 2.05 -17.04
C THR A 219 -20.89 2.18 -15.90
N THR A 220 -20.25 3.34 -15.78
CA THR A 220 -19.43 3.70 -14.61
C THR A 220 -19.89 5.03 -14.06
N THR A 221 -20.19 5.11 -12.77
CA THR A 221 -20.40 6.36 -12.04
C THR A 221 -19.22 6.59 -11.10
N THR A 222 -18.48 7.68 -11.33
CA THR A 222 -17.27 8.05 -10.58
C THR A 222 -17.59 9.25 -9.70
N ALA A 223 -17.55 9.08 -8.38
CA ALA A 223 -17.95 10.12 -7.43
C ALA A 223 -16.81 10.49 -6.48
N ASP A 224 -16.56 11.80 -6.35
CA ASP A 224 -15.54 12.37 -5.47
C ASP A 224 -15.97 13.80 -5.06
N LEU A 225 -15.41 14.30 -3.95
CA LEU A 225 -15.67 15.68 -3.50
C LEU A 225 -14.90 16.71 -4.33
N SER A 226 -13.76 16.33 -4.91
CA SER A 226 -12.87 17.27 -5.60
C SER A 226 -13.13 17.30 -7.11
N PRO A 227 -13.53 18.46 -7.66
CA PRO A 227 -13.63 18.66 -9.11
C PRO A 227 -12.32 18.36 -9.83
N VAL A 228 -11.18 18.76 -9.24
CA VAL A 228 -9.84 18.52 -9.79
C VAL A 228 -9.52 17.03 -9.92
N ASN A 229 -9.95 16.23 -8.93
CA ASN A 229 -9.81 14.77 -8.99
C ASN A 229 -10.71 14.17 -10.08
N LEU A 230 -11.95 14.65 -10.20
CA LEU A 230 -12.89 14.19 -11.23
C LEU A 230 -12.40 14.53 -12.64
N GLU A 231 -11.86 15.72 -12.87
CA GLU A 231 -11.22 16.08 -14.14
C GLU A 231 -10.03 15.16 -14.45
N TRP A 232 -9.26 14.79 -13.43
CA TRP A 232 -8.15 13.83 -13.60
C TRP A 232 -8.68 12.42 -13.89
N ALA A 233 -9.74 11.99 -13.22
CA ALA A 233 -10.43 10.73 -13.51
C ALA A 233 -10.95 10.68 -14.95
N GLU A 234 -11.53 11.78 -15.45
CA GLU A 234 -11.97 11.89 -16.84
C GLU A 234 -10.80 11.80 -17.81
N ARG A 235 -9.66 12.46 -17.52
CA ARG A 235 -8.44 12.29 -18.33
C ARG A 235 -7.96 10.84 -18.36
N ASN A 236 -7.96 10.14 -17.22
CA ASN A 236 -7.58 8.73 -17.16
C ASN A 236 -8.55 7.83 -17.94
N MET A 237 -9.87 8.07 -17.88
CA MET A 237 -10.85 7.34 -18.67
C MET A 237 -10.62 7.55 -20.18
N ARG A 238 -10.40 8.80 -20.60
CA ARG A 238 -10.10 9.15 -22.00
C ARG A 238 -8.80 8.54 -22.50
N LEU A 239 -7.74 8.49 -21.67
CA LEU A 239 -6.48 7.80 -22.00
C LEU A 239 -6.69 6.33 -22.35
N ASN A 240 -7.79 5.71 -21.95
CA ASN A 240 -8.10 4.31 -22.23
C ASN A 240 -9.26 4.15 -23.24
N GLY A 241 -9.70 5.24 -23.89
CA GLY A 241 -10.79 5.21 -24.87
C GLY A 241 -12.19 5.12 -24.25
N PHE A 242 -12.30 5.25 -22.93
CA PHE A 242 -13.58 5.24 -22.23
C PHE A 242 -14.15 6.65 -22.17
N THR A 243 -14.96 6.99 -23.17
CA THR A 243 -15.58 8.29 -23.35
C THR A 243 -17.04 8.11 -23.72
N GLY A 244 -17.93 8.95 -23.21
CA GLY A 244 -19.35 8.86 -23.56
C GLY A 244 -20.25 9.09 -22.35
N ARG A 245 -21.55 8.94 -22.55
CA ARG A 245 -22.57 9.21 -21.53
C ARG A 245 -22.70 8.08 -20.49
N GLU A 246 -22.20 6.90 -20.83
CA GLU A 246 -22.11 5.72 -19.97
C GLU A 246 -21.08 5.88 -18.84
N HIS A 247 -20.16 6.83 -18.97
CA HIS A 247 -19.13 7.15 -17.97
C HIS A 247 -19.44 8.51 -17.33
N ARG A 248 -20.05 8.49 -16.15
CA ARG A 248 -20.48 9.69 -15.42
C ARG A 248 -19.49 10.07 -14.32
N PHE A 249 -19.34 11.37 -14.10
CA PHE A 249 -18.54 11.97 -13.04
C PHE A 249 -19.46 12.82 -12.17
N VAL A 250 -19.44 12.61 -10.86
CA VAL A 250 -20.38 13.24 -9.92
C VAL A 250 -19.60 13.89 -8.78
N GLU A 251 -19.62 15.22 -8.75
CA GLU A 251 -19.11 15.97 -7.61
C GLU A 251 -20.10 15.88 -6.46
N THR A 252 -19.69 15.28 -5.34
CA THR A 252 -20.58 15.14 -4.17
C THR A 252 -19.79 14.92 -2.89
N ASP A 253 -20.29 15.49 -1.79
CA ASP A 253 -19.86 15.13 -0.44
C ASP A 253 -20.47 13.78 -0.07
N LEU A 254 -19.74 12.70 -0.33
CA LEU A 254 -20.21 11.32 -0.11
C LEU A 254 -20.60 11.02 1.34
N LEU A 255 -20.15 11.81 2.32
CA LEU A 255 -20.63 11.65 3.71
C LEU A 255 -22.10 12.04 3.86
N ARG A 256 -22.62 12.91 2.98
CA ARG A 256 -23.99 13.42 3.02
C ARG A 256 -24.80 12.99 1.81
N GLY A 257 -24.27 13.17 0.60
CA GLY A 257 -24.96 12.98 -0.67
C GLY A 257 -25.00 11.54 -1.19
N LEU A 258 -24.65 10.54 -0.38
CA LEU A 258 -24.87 9.14 -0.78
C LEU A 258 -26.36 8.82 -0.99
N ASP A 259 -27.24 9.51 -0.28
CA ASP A 259 -28.68 9.30 -0.38
C ASP A 259 -29.31 10.01 -1.59
N ASP A 260 -28.54 10.83 -2.32
CA ASP A 260 -28.97 11.47 -3.56
C ASP A 260 -28.90 10.51 -4.76
N PHE A 261 -28.21 9.37 -4.60
CA PHE A 261 -28.17 8.31 -5.60
C PHE A 261 -29.43 7.45 -5.51
N GLU A 262 -30.02 7.14 -6.67
CA GLU A 262 -31.19 6.28 -6.75
C GLU A 262 -30.88 4.87 -6.20
N PRO A 263 -31.65 4.35 -5.23
CA PRO A 263 -31.46 3.01 -4.68
C PRO A 263 -31.47 1.92 -5.75
N ARG A 264 -30.73 0.83 -5.51
CA ARG A 264 -30.67 -0.36 -6.39
C ARG A 264 -30.28 -0.06 -7.86
N SER A 265 -29.50 0.99 -8.07
CA SER A 265 -29.03 1.43 -9.39
C SER A 265 -27.71 0.78 -9.85
N PHE A 266 -27.05 0.03 -8.97
CA PHE A 266 -25.71 -0.49 -9.22
C PHE A 266 -25.60 -1.98 -8.91
N ASP A 267 -24.71 -2.65 -9.62
CA ASP A 267 -24.47 -4.10 -9.49
C ASP A 267 -23.09 -4.39 -8.86
N LEU A 268 -22.17 -3.44 -8.99
CA LEU A 268 -20.81 -3.50 -8.44
C LEU A 268 -20.40 -2.11 -7.94
N ALA A 269 -19.80 -2.04 -6.77
CA ALA A 269 -19.30 -0.79 -6.21
C ALA A 269 -17.92 -0.95 -5.55
N VAL A 270 -17.16 0.16 -5.51
CA VAL A 270 -15.98 0.33 -4.66
C VAL A 270 -16.26 1.48 -3.69
N LEU A 271 -15.91 1.27 -2.42
CA LEU A 271 -15.93 2.27 -1.35
C LEU A 271 -14.55 2.30 -0.70
N ASP A 272 -13.78 3.37 -0.96
CA ASP A 272 -12.40 3.56 -0.47
C ASP A 272 -12.22 4.91 0.24
N PRO A 273 -12.89 5.12 1.39
CA PRO A 273 -12.89 6.41 2.06
C PRO A 273 -11.53 6.76 2.67
N PRO A 274 -11.23 8.06 2.85
CA PRO A 274 -10.07 8.48 3.63
C PRO A 274 -10.21 7.95 5.06
N THR A 275 -9.09 7.69 5.74
CA THR A 275 -9.14 7.15 7.12
C THR A 275 -9.80 8.12 8.10
N PHE A 276 -9.67 9.42 7.85
CA PHE A 276 -10.23 10.46 8.68
C PHE A 276 -10.42 11.70 7.83
N SER A 277 -11.56 12.37 7.95
CA SER A 277 -11.83 13.63 7.26
C SER A 277 -12.22 14.69 8.29
N LYS A 278 -11.44 15.77 8.33
CA LYS A 278 -11.78 17.06 8.96
C LYS A 278 -12.09 17.99 7.81
N SER A 279 -13.31 18.47 7.70
CA SER A 279 -13.64 19.52 6.74
C SER A 279 -14.06 20.75 7.54
N ARG A 280 -13.45 21.90 7.19
CA ARG A 280 -13.82 23.23 7.73
C ARG A 280 -15.29 23.60 7.40
N ARG A 281 -15.98 22.80 6.58
CA ARG A 281 -17.42 22.89 6.25
C ARG A 281 -18.29 21.82 6.97
N MET A 282 -17.73 21.02 7.88
CA MET A 282 -18.45 19.95 8.58
C MET A 282 -18.87 20.30 10.01
N VAL A 283 -20.04 19.79 10.42
CA VAL A 283 -20.55 19.80 11.80
C VAL A 283 -20.03 18.59 12.60
N ARG A 284 -19.52 17.54 11.92
CA ARG A 284 -18.96 16.33 12.54
C ARG A 284 -17.83 15.74 11.69
N ASP A 285 -16.75 15.30 12.36
CA ASP A 285 -15.62 14.62 11.75
C ASP A 285 -15.96 13.18 11.34
N PHE A 286 -15.47 12.72 10.19
CA PHE A 286 -15.56 11.32 9.77
C PHE A 286 -14.33 10.53 10.23
N ASP A 287 -14.56 9.38 10.85
CA ASP A 287 -13.53 8.42 11.22
C ASP A 287 -13.92 7.04 10.70
N VAL A 288 -13.13 6.48 9.78
CA VAL A 288 -13.43 5.17 9.20
C VAL A 288 -13.51 4.07 10.27
N ALA A 289 -12.77 4.17 11.38
CA ALA A 289 -12.82 3.16 12.44
C ALA A 289 -14.20 3.10 13.11
N ARG A 290 -14.90 4.24 13.19
CA ARG A 290 -16.18 4.39 13.86
C ARG A 290 -17.37 4.34 12.91
N ASP A 291 -17.27 5.03 11.77
CA ASP A 291 -18.42 5.38 10.92
C ASP A 291 -18.58 4.44 9.71
N HIS A 292 -17.67 3.48 9.49
CA HIS A 292 -17.76 2.56 8.36
C HIS A 292 -19.03 1.70 8.30
N PRO A 293 -19.66 1.22 9.41
CA PRO A 293 -20.85 0.39 9.30
C PRO A 293 -21.99 1.13 8.60
N GLU A 294 -22.27 2.37 9.04
CA GLU A 294 -23.29 3.23 8.42
C GLU A 294 -22.96 3.51 6.95
N MET A 295 -21.71 3.86 6.64
CA MET A 295 -21.28 4.13 5.27
C MET A 295 -21.47 2.90 4.35
N ILE A 296 -21.13 1.71 4.83
CA ILE A 296 -21.31 0.45 4.11
C ILE A 296 -22.80 0.19 3.90
N GLU A 297 -23.64 0.29 4.94
CA GLU A 297 -25.09 0.07 4.82
C GLU A 297 -25.73 1.03 3.82
N ARG A 298 -25.39 2.33 3.88
CA ARG A 298 -25.85 3.34 2.91
C ARG A 298 -25.44 2.98 1.48
N THR A 299 -24.21 2.53 1.28
CA THR A 299 -23.71 2.07 -0.02
C THR A 299 -24.44 0.81 -0.50
N LEU A 300 -24.70 -0.15 0.39
CA LEU A 300 -25.47 -1.35 0.08
C LEU A 300 -26.90 -1.01 -0.35
N ARG A 301 -27.53 0.07 0.13
CA ARG A 301 -28.85 0.50 -0.37
C ARG A 301 -28.85 0.81 -1.88
N LEU A 302 -27.73 1.31 -2.40
CA LEU A 302 -27.54 1.65 -3.81
C LEU A 302 -27.36 0.41 -4.70
N LEU A 303 -26.97 -0.73 -4.11
CA LEU A 303 -26.80 -1.98 -4.84
C LEU A 303 -28.10 -2.76 -5.02
N VAL A 304 -28.25 -3.49 -6.12
CA VAL A 304 -29.28 -4.53 -6.26
C VAL A 304 -29.03 -5.70 -5.31
N PRO A 305 -30.05 -6.51 -4.94
CA PRO A 305 -29.81 -7.79 -4.28
C PRO A 305 -28.79 -8.65 -5.06
N GLY A 306 -27.83 -9.25 -4.37
CA GLY A 306 -26.69 -9.94 -4.98
C GLY A 306 -25.58 -9.03 -5.53
N GLY A 307 -25.76 -7.71 -5.47
CA GLY A 307 -24.74 -6.73 -5.83
C GLY A 307 -23.52 -6.81 -4.92
N VAL A 308 -22.36 -6.44 -5.46
CA VAL A 308 -21.07 -6.60 -4.78
C VAL A 308 -20.47 -5.24 -4.43
N LEU A 309 -20.01 -5.08 -3.20
CA LEU A 309 -19.23 -3.94 -2.73
C LEU A 309 -17.81 -4.40 -2.38
N TYR A 310 -16.82 -3.76 -2.98
CA TYR A 310 -15.44 -3.79 -2.53
C TYR A 310 -15.21 -2.62 -1.58
N PHE A 311 -15.05 -2.91 -0.29
CA PHE A 311 -14.72 -1.92 0.72
C PHE A 311 -13.22 -1.99 1.04
N SER A 312 -12.54 -0.85 1.01
CA SER A 312 -11.12 -0.74 1.38
C SER A 312 -10.90 0.31 2.47
N SER A 313 -9.84 0.12 3.26
CA SER A 313 -9.39 1.11 4.22
C SER A 313 -7.88 1.05 4.40
N ASN A 314 -7.23 2.21 4.32
CA ASN A 314 -5.79 2.37 4.58
C ASN A 314 -5.46 2.61 6.06
N LEU A 315 -6.46 2.54 6.96
CA LEU A 315 -6.21 2.68 8.38
C LEU A 315 -5.39 1.48 8.89
N LYS A 316 -4.24 1.78 9.51
CA LYS A 316 -3.41 0.74 10.12
C LYS A 316 -4.19 -0.05 11.17
N LYS A 317 -4.14 -1.38 11.05
CA LYS A 317 -4.86 -2.31 11.95
C LYS A 317 -6.39 -2.13 11.93
N PHE A 318 -6.95 -1.62 10.82
CA PHE A 318 -8.40 -1.58 10.63
C PHE A 318 -9.04 -2.95 10.88
N LYS A 319 -10.21 -2.93 11.53
CA LYS A 319 -11.07 -4.10 11.72
C LYS A 319 -12.50 -3.70 11.40
N ILE A 320 -13.14 -4.47 10.54
CA ILE A 320 -14.56 -4.29 10.22
C ILE A 320 -15.43 -4.69 11.42
N GLN A 321 -16.44 -3.88 11.72
CA GLN A 321 -17.49 -4.16 12.71
C GLN A 321 -18.65 -4.88 12.01
N ALA A 322 -18.39 -6.11 11.57
CA ALA A 322 -19.31 -6.89 10.74
C ALA A 322 -20.67 -7.17 11.39
N ASP A 323 -20.71 -7.23 12.72
CA ASP A 323 -21.91 -7.39 13.55
C ASP A 323 -22.88 -6.21 13.46
N GLN A 324 -22.39 -5.04 13.06
CA GLN A 324 -23.18 -3.82 12.90
C GLN A 324 -23.65 -3.58 11.46
N ILE A 325 -23.32 -4.48 10.53
CA ILE A 325 -23.69 -4.36 9.11
C ILE A 325 -24.75 -5.41 8.79
N ARG A 326 -25.97 -4.96 8.50
CA ARG A 326 -27.11 -5.85 8.24
C ARG A 326 -27.27 -6.16 6.75
N GLY A 327 -27.88 -7.31 6.45
CA GLY A 327 -28.26 -7.68 5.08
C GLY A 327 -27.10 -7.91 4.12
N ALA A 328 -25.94 -8.35 4.64
CA ALA A 328 -24.75 -8.58 3.85
C ALA A 328 -24.03 -9.88 4.19
N GLU A 329 -23.32 -10.44 3.21
CA GLU A 329 -22.27 -11.43 3.41
C GLU A 329 -20.92 -10.73 3.27
N ILE A 330 -20.08 -10.80 4.29
CA ILE A 330 -18.80 -10.07 4.35
C ILE A 330 -17.65 -11.07 4.33
N LYS A 331 -16.74 -10.93 3.38
CA LYS A 331 -15.53 -11.73 3.28
C LYS A 331 -14.29 -10.83 3.35
N ASP A 332 -13.41 -11.09 4.32
CA ASP A 332 -12.08 -10.47 4.35
C ASP A 332 -11.22 -11.07 3.22
N ILE A 333 -10.80 -10.21 2.30
CA ILE A 333 -9.92 -10.55 1.18
C ILE A 333 -8.60 -9.78 1.25
N THR A 334 -8.25 -9.24 2.42
CA THR A 334 -7.05 -8.41 2.59
C THR A 334 -5.80 -9.15 2.12
N ALA A 335 -5.58 -10.38 2.57
CA ALA A 335 -4.40 -11.16 2.18
C ALA A 335 -4.32 -11.42 0.65
N GLN A 336 -5.46 -11.53 -0.01
CA GLN A 336 -5.56 -11.78 -1.45
C GLN A 336 -5.28 -10.52 -2.27
N THR A 337 -5.42 -9.33 -1.68
CA THR A 337 -5.34 -8.04 -2.38
C THR A 337 -4.01 -7.32 -2.19
N VAL A 338 -3.10 -7.82 -1.35
CA VAL A 338 -1.75 -7.25 -1.19
C VAL A 338 -0.86 -7.69 -2.37
N PRO A 339 -0.38 -6.76 -3.21
CA PRO A 339 0.47 -7.12 -4.33
C PRO A 339 1.89 -7.52 -3.87
N PRO A 340 2.64 -8.29 -4.70
CA PRO A 340 3.98 -8.76 -4.34
C PRO A 340 4.98 -7.67 -3.93
N ASP A 341 4.87 -6.47 -4.53
CA ASP A 341 5.71 -5.30 -4.23
C ASP A 341 5.40 -4.64 -2.87
N PHE A 342 4.33 -5.08 -2.18
CA PHE A 342 3.92 -4.61 -0.85
C PHE A 342 3.93 -5.71 0.23
N ARG A 343 4.36 -6.93 -0.09
CA ARG A 343 4.25 -8.13 0.78
C ARG A 343 4.80 -8.01 2.21
N MET A 344 5.74 -7.10 2.44
CA MET A 344 6.33 -6.88 3.77
C MET A 344 5.46 -6.00 4.67
N GLN A 345 4.38 -5.44 4.13
CA GLN A 345 3.45 -4.55 4.79
C GLN A 345 2.02 -5.05 4.60
N ARG A 346 1.12 -4.58 5.46
CA ARG A 346 -0.33 -4.65 5.24
C ARG A 346 -0.79 -3.23 4.88
N PRO A 347 -0.70 -2.83 3.59
CA PRO A 347 -0.94 -1.45 3.17
C PRO A 347 -2.38 -1.01 3.42
N HIS A 348 -3.32 -1.93 3.22
CA HIS A 348 -4.75 -1.71 3.37
C HIS A 348 -5.46 -2.92 3.99
N ALA A 349 -6.72 -2.74 4.38
CA ALA A 349 -7.69 -3.80 4.62
C ALA A 349 -8.70 -3.80 3.48
N CYS A 350 -9.10 -4.97 2.98
CA CYS A 350 -10.07 -5.07 1.88
C CYS A 350 -11.10 -6.16 2.15
N TYR A 351 -12.37 -5.84 1.93
CA TYR A 351 -13.50 -6.71 2.14
C TYR A 351 -14.35 -6.77 0.87
N ARG A 352 -14.75 -7.97 0.48
CA ARG A 352 -15.78 -8.18 -0.53
C ARG A 352 -17.09 -8.45 0.18
N ILE A 353 -18.07 -7.59 -0.05
CA ILE A 353 -19.35 -7.57 0.64
C ILE A 353 -20.45 -7.81 -0.40
N VAL A 354 -21.27 -8.85 -0.21
CA VAL A 354 -22.39 -9.16 -1.10
C VAL A 354 -23.69 -8.77 -0.41
N LYS A 355 -24.52 -7.99 -1.09
CA LYS A 355 -25.85 -7.64 -0.59
C LYS A 355 -26.77 -8.86 -0.63
N LYS A 356 -27.43 -9.17 0.48
CA LYS A 356 -28.44 -10.24 0.57
C LYS A 356 -29.79 -9.82 0.01
#